data_AF-A0A8I1A7V9-F1
#
_entry.id   AF-A0A8I1A7V9-F1
#
_cell.length_a   1.000
_cell.length_b   1.000
_cell.length_c   1.000
_cell.angle_alpha   90.00
_cell.angle_beta   90.00
_cell.angle_gamma   90.00
#
_symmetry.space_group_name_H-M   'P 1'
#
loop_
_entity.id
_entity.type
_entity.pdbx_description
1 polymer ?
#
loop_
_entity_poly.entity_id
_entity_poly.type
_entity_poly.pdbx_seq_one_letter_code
_entity_poly.pdbx_strand_id
1 'polypeptide(L)'
;MVTRPGDTLVLFLLIGVIFYLIWKKLLDLYPTTKEPDEEIEGEVPDLLRQHGYEVVGEKERILFDIGYGGRQYASRLFIDYFARREDAWYIVIVARSRKPVRESGAGLRDFFLPYYLLYRPDAILYVDREQGTIKEIEFDIPDVSFQKNKHVLFYLAPVLLILFAAVFILL
;
A
#
# COMPACT_ATOMS: atom_id res chain seq x y z
N MET A 1 30.46 -21.97 -30.29
CA MET A 1 30.61 -20.50 -30.45
C MET A 1 31.11 -19.97 -29.13
N VAL A 2 32.36 -19.53 -29.08
CA VAL A 2 32.98 -18.97 -27.87
C VAL A 2 32.31 -17.62 -27.63
N THR A 3 31.55 -17.48 -26.54
CA THR A 3 31.02 -16.20 -26.09
C THR A 3 32.21 -15.26 -25.86
N ARG A 4 32.23 -14.13 -26.55
CA ARG A 4 33.29 -13.13 -26.33
C ARG A 4 33.16 -12.65 -24.89
N PRO A 5 34.27 -12.40 -24.16
CA PRO A 5 34.23 -12.03 -22.74
C PRO A 5 33.34 -10.81 -22.43
N GLY A 6 33.05 -9.96 -23.43
CA GLY A 6 32.14 -8.82 -23.29
C GLY A 6 30.67 -9.21 -23.12
N ASP A 7 30.22 -10.33 -23.71
CA ASP A 7 28.80 -10.73 -23.67
C ASP A 7 28.36 -11.18 -22.28
N THR A 8 29.26 -11.84 -21.54
CA THR A 8 29.02 -12.25 -20.15
C THR A 8 28.89 -11.04 -19.24
N LEU A 9 29.70 -10.00 -19.44
CA LEU A 9 29.65 -8.77 -18.62
C LEU A 9 28.33 -8.01 -18.85
N VAL A 10 27.90 -7.92 -20.11
CA VAL A 10 26.60 -7.32 -20.47
C VAL A 10 25.44 -8.09 -19.83
N LEU A 11 25.50 -9.42 -19.81
CA LEU A 11 24.46 -10.26 -19.20
C LEU A 11 24.32 -10.03 -17.69
N PHE A 12 25.44 -9.99 -16.95
CA PHE A 12 25.40 -9.73 -15.50
C PHE A 12 24.87 -8.33 -15.18
N LEU A 13 25.23 -7.32 -15.98
CA LEU A 13 24.75 -5.95 -15.81
C LEU A 13 23.24 -5.88 -16.04
N LEU A 14 22.73 -6.57 -17.06
CA LEU A 14 21.30 -6.64 -17.36
C LEU A 14 20.50 -7.34 -16.25
N ILE A 15 21.02 -8.45 -15.70
CA ILE A 15 20.40 -9.16 -14.56
C ILE A 15 20.37 -8.26 -13.31
N GLY A 16 21.48 -7.57 -13.02
CA GLY A 16 21.55 -6.64 -11.89
C GLY A 16 20.53 -5.50 -11.99
N VAL A 17 20.35 -4.92 -13.18
CA VAL A 17 19.34 -3.88 -13.44
C VAL A 17 17.93 -4.44 -13.24
N ILE A 18 17.62 -5.63 -13.76
CA ILE A 18 16.31 -6.25 -13.58
C ILE A 18 16.04 -6.53 -12.10
N PHE A 19 17.02 -7.08 -11.38
CA PHE A 19 16.90 -7.35 -9.95
C PHE A 19 16.69 -6.05 -9.15
N TYR A 20 17.44 -5.01 -9.46
CA TYR A 20 17.28 -3.68 -8.85
C TYR A 20 15.87 -3.12 -9.09
N LEU A 21 15.33 -3.22 -10.32
CA LEU A 21 13.98 -2.75 -10.63
C LEU A 21 12.89 -3.55 -9.91
N ILE A 22 13.05 -4.86 -9.78
CA ILE A 22 12.13 -5.73 -9.03
C ILE A 22 12.18 -5.40 -7.54
N TRP A 23 13.38 -5.27 -6.98
CA TRP A 23 13.58 -4.93 -5.57
C TRP A 23 13.02 -3.55 -5.23
N LYS A 24 13.23 -2.55 -6.09
CA LYS A 24 12.65 -1.22 -5.95
C LYS A 24 11.12 -1.27 -5.95
N LYS A 25 10.51 -2.03 -6.86
CA LYS A 25 9.05 -2.18 -6.92
C LYS A 25 8.47 -2.88 -5.69
N LEU A 26 9.22 -3.78 -5.07
CA LEU A 26 8.84 -4.43 -3.82
C LEU A 26 8.96 -3.46 -2.63
N LEU A 27 9.94 -2.55 -2.64
CA LEU A 27 10.02 -1.45 -1.67
C LEU A 27 8.90 -0.41 -1.85
N ASP A 28 8.52 -0.08 -3.09
CA ASP A 28 7.45 0.89 -3.41
C ASP A 28 6.05 0.44 -2.94
N LEU A 29 5.89 -0.82 -2.50
CA LEU A 29 4.66 -1.32 -1.87
C LEU A 29 4.52 -0.85 -0.41
N TYR A 30 5.62 -0.49 0.24
CA TYR A 30 5.56 0.36 1.43
C TYR A 30 5.40 1.79 0.92
N PRO A 31 4.33 2.52 1.29
CA PRO A 31 4.19 3.91 0.87
C PRO A 31 5.41 4.67 1.39
N THR A 32 6.35 4.97 0.50
CA THR A 32 7.45 5.90 0.77
C THR A 32 6.81 7.29 0.73
N THR A 33 6.09 7.64 1.79
CA THR A 33 5.59 8.99 1.96
C THR A 33 6.81 9.86 2.08
N LYS A 34 7.01 10.76 1.11
CA LYS A 34 8.04 11.81 1.26
C LYS A 34 7.74 12.51 2.58
N GLU A 35 8.69 12.49 3.50
CA GLU A 35 8.59 13.31 4.70
C GLU A 35 8.24 14.73 4.24
N PRO A 36 7.14 15.31 4.73
CA PRO A 36 6.71 16.60 4.27
C PRO A 36 7.78 17.62 4.68
N ASP A 37 8.24 18.44 3.74
CA ASP A 37 9.26 19.49 3.99
C ASP A 37 8.79 20.51 5.05
N GLU A 38 7.49 20.55 5.34
CA GLU A 38 6.84 21.37 6.36
C GLU A 38 5.98 20.50 7.28
N GLU A 39 6.02 20.79 8.59
CA GLU A 39 5.23 20.07 9.58
C GLU A 39 3.72 20.33 9.34
N ILE A 40 2.93 19.27 9.18
CA ILE A 40 1.49 19.38 8.89
C ILE A 40 0.76 19.85 10.15
N GLU A 41 0.39 21.13 10.20
CA GLU A 41 -0.29 21.72 11.35
C GLU A 41 -1.82 21.51 11.32
N GLY A 42 -2.42 21.45 12.51
CA GLY A 42 -3.87 21.47 12.69
C GLY A 42 -4.36 20.58 13.83
N GLU A 43 -5.62 20.76 14.21
CA GLU A 43 -6.23 20.09 15.36
C GLU A 43 -6.10 18.55 15.34
N VAL A 44 -6.31 17.92 14.17
CA VAL A 44 -6.16 16.45 14.05
C VAL A 44 -4.71 16.01 14.08
N PRO A 45 -3.80 16.62 13.28
CA PRO A 45 -2.38 16.34 13.42
C PRO A 45 -1.85 16.51 14.85
N ASP A 46 -2.27 17.55 15.57
CA ASP A 46 -1.85 17.79 16.94
C ASP A 46 -2.40 16.72 17.90
N LEU A 47 -3.66 16.31 17.71
CA LEU A 47 -4.25 15.22 18.47
C LEU A 47 -3.52 13.89 18.21
N LEU A 48 -3.15 13.61 16.97
CA LEU A 48 -2.37 12.42 16.58
C LEU A 48 -0.99 12.44 17.25
N ARG A 49 -0.28 13.57 17.21
CA ARG A 49 1.02 13.76 17.88
C ARG A 49 0.92 13.54 19.39
N GLN A 50 -0.12 14.08 20.04
CA GLN A 50 -0.35 13.88 21.47
C GLN A 50 -0.54 12.39 21.84
N HIS A 51 -1.01 11.57 20.90
CA HIS A 51 -1.15 10.12 21.06
C HIS A 51 0.05 9.31 20.53
N GLY A 52 1.17 9.98 20.20
CA GLY A 52 2.41 9.35 19.76
C GLY A 52 2.46 8.95 18.28
N TYR A 53 1.55 9.47 17.46
CA TYR A 53 1.58 9.28 16.01
C TYR A 53 2.32 10.44 15.33
N GLU A 54 3.14 10.11 14.36
CA GLU A 54 3.77 11.05 13.44
C GLU A 54 2.88 11.20 12.21
N VAL A 55 2.52 12.44 11.83
CA VAL A 55 1.73 12.68 10.61
C VAL A 55 2.67 12.86 9.44
N VAL A 56 2.66 11.89 8.52
CA VAL A 56 3.61 11.83 7.40
C VAL A 56 3.04 12.36 6.10
N GLY A 57 1.72 12.55 5.99
CA GLY A 57 1.12 13.06 4.77
C GLY A 57 -0.29 13.58 4.97
N GLU A 58 -0.69 14.53 4.12
CA GLU A 58 -2.03 15.10 4.13
C GLU A 58 -2.88 14.64 2.95
N LYS A 59 -4.17 14.50 3.25
CA LYS A 59 -5.33 14.49 2.36
C LYS A 59 -5.12 13.97 0.94
N GLU A 60 -5.40 12.69 0.75
CA GLU A 60 -5.45 12.08 -0.57
C GLU A 60 -6.89 11.89 -1.05
N ARG A 61 -7.18 12.34 -2.28
CA ARG A 61 -8.45 12.12 -2.97
C ARG A 61 -8.24 11.18 -4.14
N ILE A 62 -8.90 10.03 -4.07
CA ILE A 62 -8.78 9.00 -5.09
C ILE A 62 -10.08 8.97 -5.87
N LEU A 63 -10.00 9.30 -7.17
CA LEU A 63 -11.12 9.24 -8.08
C LEU A 63 -11.09 7.92 -8.84
N PHE A 64 -12.25 7.28 -8.98
CA PHE A 64 -12.40 6.07 -9.78
C PHE A 64 -13.80 5.99 -10.37
N ASP A 65 -13.91 5.36 -11.52
CA ASP A 65 -15.17 5.16 -12.23
C ASP A 65 -15.67 3.73 -12.04
N ILE A 66 -16.98 3.59 -11.87
CA ILE A 66 -17.68 2.33 -11.68
C ILE A 66 -18.59 2.12 -12.89
N GLY A 67 -18.31 1.07 -13.67
CA GLY A 67 -19.20 0.63 -14.74
C GLY A 67 -20.34 -0.23 -14.19
N TYR A 68 -21.58 0.17 -14.38
CA TYR A 68 -22.76 -0.60 -13.97
C TYR A 68 -23.89 -0.47 -15.00
N GLY A 69 -24.37 -1.61 -15.53
CA GLY A 69 -25.49 -1.64 -16.49
C GLY A 69 -25.25 -0.80 -17.76
N GLY A 70 -24.02 -0.79 -18.28
CA GLY A 70 -23.65 -0.01 -19.47
C GLY A 70 -23.48 1.50 -19.22
N ARG A 71 -23.56 1.96 -17.96
CA ARG A 71 -23.32 3.35 -17.55
C ARG A 71 -22.05 3.45 -16.72
N GLN A 72 -21.43 4.63 -16.73
CA GLN A 72 -20.26 4.95 -15.91
C GLN A 72 -20.68 5.86 -14.76
N TYR A 73 -20.18 5.57 -13.56
CA TYR A 73 -20.46 6.31 -12.34
C TYR A 73 -19.14 6.72 -11.68
N ALA A 74 -18.87 8.03 -11.65
CA ALA A 74 -17.72 8.55 -10.94
C ALA A 74 -17.92 8.44 -9.42
N SER A 75 -16.92 7.91 -8.74
CA SER A 75 -16.87 7.79 -7.29
C SER A 75 -15.53 8.32 -6.77
N ARG A 76 -15.43 8.45 -5.45
CA ARG A 76 -14.23 8.92 -4.77
C ARG A 76 -14.12 8.41 -3.35
N LEU A 77 -12.89 8.13 -2.95
CA LEU A 77 -12.51 7.90 -1.56
C LEU A 77 -11.62 9.05 -1.08
N PHE A 78 -11.70 9.32 0.22
CA PHE A 78 -10.94 10.37 0.88
C PHE A 78 -10.20 9.79 2.07
N ILE A 79 -8.89 9.98 2.08
CA ILE A 79 -8.04 9.76 3.24
C ILE A 79 -7.66 11.14 3.74
N ASP A 80 -7.84 11.41 5.03
CA ASP A 80 -7.60 12.75 5.57
C ASP A 80 -6.12 12.96 5.88
N TYR A 81 -5.45 11.95 6.43
CA TYR A 81 -4.01 11.95 6.70
C TYR A 81 -3.41 10.55 6.61
N PHE A 82 -2.09 10.49 6.47
CA PHE A 82 -1.28 9.31 6.72
C PHE A 82 -0.49 9.52 8.00
N ALA A 83 -0.43 8.48 8.83
CA ALA A 83 0.31 8.54 10.08
C ALA A 83 1.23 7.32 10.22
N ARG A 84 2.29 7.48 11.02
CA ARG A 84 3.21 6.42 11.39
C ARG A 84 3.36 6.39 12.90
N ARG A 85 3.56 5.20 13.45
CA ARG A 85 4.03 5.01 14.82
C ARG A 85 4.95 3.80 14.80
N GLU A 86 6.22 4.03 15.13
CA GLU A 86 7.28 3.02 14.99
C GLU A 86 7.39 2.53 13.53
N ASP A 87 7.34 1.22 13.30
CA ASP A 87 7.39 0.59 11.98
C ASP A 87 6.01 0.39 11.32
N ALA A 88 4.94 0.74 12.06
CA ALA A 88 3.56 0.59 11.60
C ALA A 88 3.06 1.88 10.92
N TRP A 89 2.29 1.71 9.87
CA TRP A 89 1.71 2.79 9.10
C TRP A 89 0.18 2.72 9.10
N TYR A 90 -0.42 3.89 9.10
CA TYR A 90 -1.84 4.07 9.35
C TYR A 90 -2.43 5.03 8.34
N ILE A 91 -3.69 4.80 8.00
CA ILE A 91 -4.52 5.80 7.34
C ILE A 91 -5.45 6.43 8.35
N VAL A 92 -5.65 7.74 8.25
CA VAL A 92 -6.48 8.52 9.16
C VAL A 92 -7.75 8.93 8.44
N ILE A 93 -8.89 8.61 9.06
CA ILE A 93 -10.21 9.03 8.60
C ILE A 93 -10.86 9.82 9.72
N VAL A 94 -11.25 11.06 9.41
CA VAL A 94 -11.88 11.95 10.36
C VAL A 94 -13.38 11.73 10.37
N ALA A 95 -13.94 11.54 11.57
CA ALA A 95 -15.37 11.42 11.79
C ALA A 95 -16.10 12.68 11.31
N ARG A 96 -17.21 12.47 10.59
CA ARG A 96 -18.08 13.55 10.13
C ARG A 96 -19.38 13.49 10.90
N SER A 97 -19.72 14.57 11.61
CA SER A 97 -20.93 14.68 12.44
C SER A 97 -22.23 14.30 11.74
N ARG A 98 -22.35 14.52 10.43
CA ARG A 98 -23.54 14.18 9.64
C ARG A 98 -23.59 12.73 9.12
N LYS A 99 -22.51 11.95 9.30
CA LYS A 99 -22.40 10.56 8.86
C LYS A 99 -21.57 9.74 9.86
N PRO A 100 -22.07 9.54 11.09
CA PRO A 100 -21.41 8.66 12.04
C PRO A 100 -21.41 7.23 11.49
N VAL A 101 -20.28 6.55 11.64
CA VAL A 101 -20.19 5.13 11.28
C VAL A 101 -21.01 4.33 12.29
N ARG A 102 -21.75 3.34 11.80
CA ARG A 102 -22.48 2.41 12.68
C ARG A 102 -21.46 1.47 13.32
N GLU A 103 -21.44 1.44 14.66
CA GLU A 103 -20.61 0.54 15.46
C GLU A 103 -21.17 -0.90 15.44
N SER A 104 -21.28 -1.47 14.25
CA SER A 104 -21.61 -2.87 14.03
C SER A 104 -20.64 -3.46 13.02
N GLY A 105 -20.42 -4.78 13.05
CA GLY A 105 -19.48 -5.42 12.12
C GLY A 105 -19.79 -5.10 10.65
N ALA A 106 -21.07 -5.07 10.26
CA ALA A 106 -21.46 -4.67 8.90
C ALA A 106 -21.19 -3.18 8.62
N GLY A 107 -21.44 -2.29 9.59
CA GLY A 107 -21.18 -0.86 9.45
C GLY A 107 -19.70 -0.53 9.31
N LEU A 108 -18.86 -1.16 10.13
CA LEU A 108 -17.41 -1.03 10.06
C LEU A 108 -16.88 -1.62 8.76
N ARG A 109 -17.35 -2.82 8.36
CA ARG A 109 -17.00 -3.44 7.08
C ARG A 109 -17.34 -2.52 5.91
N ASP A 110 -18.58 -2.08 5.80
CA ASP A 110 -19.04 -1.33 4.61
C ASP A 110 -18.34 0.03 4.49
N PHE A 111 -17.94 0.62 5.61
CA PHE A 111 -17.25 1.91 5.64
C PHE A 111 -15.73 1.78 5.46
N PHE A 112 -15.07 0.93 6.26
CA PHE A 112 -13.61 0.89 6.39
C PHE A 112 -12.95 -0.15 5.45
N LEU A 113 -13.64 -1.23 5.10
CA LEU A 113 -13.04 -2.29 4.26
C LEU A 113 -12.55 -1.79 2.90
N PRO A 114 -13.24 -0.87 2.19
CA PRO A 114 -12.73 -0.35 0.91
C PRO A 114 -11.36 0.33 1.05
N TYR A 115 -11.16 1.07 2.15
CA TYR A 115 -9.89 1.74 2.45
C TYR A 115 -8.80 0.73 2.77
N TYR A 116 -9.11 -0.25 3.61
CA TYR A 116 -8.18 -1.32 3.95
C TYR A 116 -7.76 -2.11 2.70
N LEU A 117 -8.69 -2.45 1.81
CA LEU A 117 -8.36 -3.22 0.59
C LEU A 117 -7.49 -2.44 -0.39
N LEU A 118 -7.63 -1.11 -0.43
CA LEU A 118 -6.90 -0.25 -1.34
C LEU A 118 -5.46 0.01 -0.87
N TYR A 119 -5.28 0.29 0.42
CA TYR A 119 -3.99 0.69 0.98
C TYR A 119 -3.28 -0.45 1.72
N ARG A 120 -4.02 -1.37 2.33
CA ARG A 120 -3.49 -2.42 3.22
C ARG A 120 -2.66 -1.84 4.40
N PRO A 121 -3.19 -0.85 5.14
CA PRO A 121 -2.54 -0.32 6.34
C PRO A 121 -2.47 -1.37 7.44
N ASP A 122 -1.58 -1.16 8.42
CA ASP A 122 -1.57 -1.96 9.65
C ASP A 122 -2.88 -1.77 10.40
N ALA A 123 -3.34 -0.51 10.53
CA ALA A 123 -4.67 -0.18 11.04
C ALA A 123 -5.21 1.13 10.46
N ILE A 124 -6.51 1.36 10.63
CA ILE A 124 -7.17 2.62 10.29
C ILE A 124 -7.45 3.41 11.57
N LEU A 125 -7.01 4.66 11.63
CA LEU A 125 -7.32 5.56 12.74
C LEU A 125 -8.57 6.37 12.43
N TYR A 126 -9.66 6.07 13.13
CA TYR A 126 -10.90 6.84 13.06
C TYR A 126 -10.91 7.92 14.13
N VAL A 127 -10.79 9.18 13.72
CA VAL A 127 -10.59 10.32 14.62
C VAL A 127 -11.86 11.13 14.76
N ASP A 128 -12.42 11.18 15.97
CA ASP A 128 -13.50 12.11 16.33
C ASP A 128 -12.90 13.39 16.91
N ARG A 129 -12.95 14.47 16.13
CA ARG A 129 -12.44 15.80 16.53
C ARG A 129 -13.23 16.40 17.69
N GLU A 130 -14.54 16.28 17.65
CA GLU A 130 -15.43 16.88 18.65
C GLU A 130 -15.25 16.22 20.02
N GLN A 131 -14.98 14.91 20.03
CA GLN A 131 -14.73 14.16 21.26
C GLN A 131 -13.24 14.04 21.61
N GLY A 132 -12.33 14.44 20.72
CA GLY A 132 -10.89 14.26 20.88
C GLY A 132 -10.47 12.79 20.98
N THR A 133 -11.19 11.87 20.35
CA THR A 133 -10.92 10.43 20.47
C THR A 133 -10.36 9.84 19.18
N ILE A 134 -9.50 8.83 19.32
CA ILE A 134 -8.93 8.05 18.22
C ILE A 134 -9.32 6.59 18.44
N LYS A 135 -10.03 6.00 17.48
CA LYS A 135 -10.39 4.59 17.48
C LYS A 135 -9.57 3.87 16.42
N GLU A 136 -8.79 2.89 16.83
CA GLU A 136 -8.00 2.03 15.95
C GLU A 136 -8.89 0.91 15.40
N ILE A 137 -8.93 0.75 14.08
CA ILE A 137 -9.70 -0.25 13.36
C ILE A 137 -8.74 -1.19 12.66
N GLU A 138 -8.64 -2.40 13.19
CA GLU A 138 -7.82 -3.48 12.66
C GLU A 138 -8.67 -4.47 11.86
N PHE A 139 -8.06 -5.08 10.84
CA PHE A 139 -8.70 -6.08 10.00
C PHE A 139 -7.90 -7.38 10.03
N ASP A 140 -8.44 -8.38 10.73
CA ASP A 140 -7.99 -9.76 10.58
C ASP A 140 -8.80 -10.43 9.46
N ILE A 141 -8.29 -10.32 8.23
CA ILE A 141 -8.90 -10.96 7.07
C ILE A 141 -8.19 -12.30 6.85
N PRO A 142 -8.88 -13.44 7.01
CA PRO A 142 -8.30 -14.73 6.69
C PRO A 142 -7.87 -14.72 5.22
N ASP A 143 -6.76 -15.40 4.90
CA ASP A 143 -6.28 -15.49 3.53
C ASP A 143 -7.28 -16.28 2.66
N VAL A 144 -8.29 -15.58 2.17
CA VAL A 144 -9.28 -16.07 1.23
C VAL A 144 -8.72 -15.86 -0.17
N SER A 145 -7.64 -16.60 -0.47
CA SER A 145 -7.00 -16.59 -1.76
C SER A 145 -7.89 -17.27 -2.82
N PHE A 146 -8.99 -16.63 -3.24
CA PHE A 146 -9.52 -16.82 -4.59
C PHE A 146 -8.64 -16.00 -5.53
N GLN A 147 -7.41 -16.49 -5.66
CA GLN A 147 -6.35 -15.86 -6.41
C GLN A 147 -6.72 -16.00 -7.89
N LYS A 148 -7.23 -14.91 -8.49
CA LYS A 148 -7.08 -14.71 -9.92
C LYS A 148 -5.57 -14.67 -10.16
N ASN A 149 -5.02 -15.82 -10.56
CA ASN A 149 -3.60 -16.14 -10.72
C ASN A 149 -2.72 -14.89 -10.80
N LYS A 150 -2.08 -14.56 -9.69
CA LYS A 150 -0.94 -13.65 -9.71
C LYS A 150 0.15 -14.41 -10.45
N HIS A 151 0.50 -13.94 -11.65
CA HIS A 151 1.63 -14.38 -12.48
C HIS A 151 3.01 -14.22 -11.79
N VAL A 152 3.09 -14.28 -10.46
CA VAL A 152 4.33 -14.20 -9.68
C VAL A 152 5.17 -15.46 -9.86
N LEU A 153 4.53 -16.62 -9.95
CA LEU A 153 5.23 -17.88 -10.26
C LEU A 153 5.85 -17.88 -11.66
N PHE A 154 5.28 -17.14 -12.62
CA PHE A 154 5.87 -16.93 -13.95
C PHE A 154 7.14 -16.06 -13.90
N TYR A 155 7.31 -15.20 -12.89
CA TYR A 155 8.55 -14.41 -12.73
C TYR A 155 9.71 -15.22 -12.13
N LEU A 156 9.43 -16.33 -11.43
CA LEU A 156 10.48 -17.25 -10.94
C LEU A 156 10.97 -18.22 -12.00
N ALA A 157 10.12 -18.58 -12.97
CA ALA A 157 10.47 -19.47 -14.08
C ALA A 157 11.71 -19.04 -14.88
N PRO A 158 11.87 -17.77 -15.31
CA PRO A 158 13.08 -17.34 -16.02
C PRO A 158 14.33 -17.33 -15.12
N VAL A 159 14.19 -17.06 -13.82
CA VAL A 159 15.32 -17.08 -12.87
C VAL A 159 15.87 -18.51 -12.72
N LEU A 160 14.99 -19.50 -12.56
CA LEU A 160 15.37 -20.91 -12.52
C LEU A 160 15.98 -21.39 -13.84
N LEU A 161 15.48 -20.92 -14.98
CA LEU A 161 15.98 -21.27 -16.32
C LEU A 161 17.40 -20.69 -16.55
N ILE A 162 17.65 -19.45 -16.09
CA ILE A 162 18.97 -18.81 -16.15
C ILE A 162 19.97 -19.51 -15.22
N LEU A 163 19.55 -19.87 -14.00
CA LEU A 163 20.39 -20.64 -13.07
C LEU A 163 20.75 -22.02 -13.63
N PHE A 164 19.78 -22.71 -14.23
CA PHE A 164 20.00 -24.00 -14.87
C PHE A 164 20.96 -23.89 -16.07
N ALA A 165 20.79 -22.87 -16.90
CA ALA A 165 21.70 -22.60 -18.03
C ALA A 165 23.12 -22.25 -17.56
N ALA A 166 23.26 -21.47 -16.48
CA ALA A 166 24.56 -21.13 -15.91
C ALA A 166 25.29 -22.36 -15.34
N VAL A 167 24.58 -23.24 -14.64
CA VAL A 167 25.15 -24.51 -14.13
C VAL A 167 25.55 -25.43 -15.29
N PHE A 168 24.75 -25.51 -16.35
CA PHE A 168 25.05 -26.33 -17.54
C PHE A 168 26.23 -25.81 -18.37
N ILE A 169 26.51 -24.50 -18.35
CA ILE A 169 27.67 -23.90 -19.02
C ILE A 169 28.98 -24.13 -18.23
N LEU A 170 28.87 -24.39 -16.92
CA LEU A 170 30.01 -24.53 -16.00
C LEU A 170 30.43 -26.00 -15.76
N LEU A 171 29.65 -26.96 -16.28
CA LEU A 171 29.82 -28.41 -16.14
C LEU A 171 30.24 -29.03 -17.48
#